data_AF-A0A674MW25-F1
#
_entry.id   AF-A0A674MW25-F1
#
_cell.length_a   1.000
_cell.length_b   1.000
_cell.length_c   1.000
_cell.angle_alpha   90.00
_cell.angle_beta   90.00
_cell.angle_gamma   90.00
#
_symmetry.space_group_name_H-M   'P 1'
#
loop_
_entity.id
_entity.type
_entity.pdbx_description
1 polymer ?
#
loop_
_entity_poly.entity_id
_entity_poly.type
_entity_poly.pdbx_seq_one_letter_code
_entity_poly.pdbx_strand_id
1 'polypeptide(L)'
;SPVTRKVSNLQFLLEQSTVCKMTGEAASELTKPPDDKNPNYCSLQNLIDGSDLNSAEGYKQFSNKWICPGFDTANCTLPHNGIIFV
;
A
#
# COMPACT_ATOMS: atom_id res chain seq x y z
N SER A 1 10.56 7.06 -2.44
CA SER A 1 11.60 6.13 -2.92
C SER A 1 12.86 6.91 -3.31
N PRO A 2 14.04 6.55 -2.78
CA PRO A 2 15.32 7.22 -3.11
C PRO A 2 15.67 7.18 -4.60
N VAL A 3 15.23 6.14 -5.32
CA VAL A 3 15.53 5.92 -6.74
C VAL A 3 14.64 6.78 -7.62
N THR A 4 13.33 6.81 -7.36
CA THR A 4 12.37 7.52 -8.22
C THR A 4 12.10 8.95 -7.78
N ARG A 5 12.63 9.37 -6.61
CA ARG A 5 12.32 10.64 -5.92
C ARG A 5 10.82 10.88 -5.71
N LYS A 6 9.99 9.85 -5.87
CA LYS A 6 8.55 9.92 -5.58
C LYS A 6 8.34 9.87 -4.07
N VAL A 7 7.58 10.84 -3.55
CA VAL A 7 7.08 10.84 -2.18
C VAL A 7 5.69 10.23 -2.18
N SER A 8 5.49 9.28 -1.27
CA SER A 8 4.18 8.68 -0.98
C SER A 8 3.87 8.96 0.48
N ASN A 9 2.73 9.60 0.72
CA ASN A 9 2.16 9.79 2.03
C ASN A 9 1.28 8.58 2.35
N LEU A 10 1.68 7.82 3.37
CA LEU A 10 0.92 6.68 3.88
C LEU A 10 0.20 7.10 5.16
N GLN A 11 -1.10 6.89 5.21
CA GLN A 11 -1.92 7.19 6.37
C GLN A 11 -2.58 5.91 6.87
N PHE A 12 -2.53 5.69 8.17
CA PHE A 12 -3.16 4.54 8.81
C PHE A 12 -4.14 5.03 9.86
N LEU A 13 -5.38 4.55 9.77
CA LEU A 13 -6.39 4.73 10.79
C LEU A 13 -6.57 3.40 11.52
N LEU A 14 -6.24 3.41 12.81
CA LEU A 14 -6.46 2.28 13.70
C LEU A 14 -7.79 2.45 14.43
N GLU A 15 -8.66 1.47 14.29
CA GLU A 15 -9.91 1.36 15.04
C GLU A 15 -9.78 0.19 16.02
N GLN A 16 -9.67 0.52 17.31
CA GLN A 16 -9.56 -0.49 18.37
C GLN A 16 -10.96 -0.98 18.76
N SER A 17 -11.24 -2.25 18.51
CA SER A 17 -12.47 -2.95 18.90
C SER A 17 -12.13 -4.38 19.37
N THR A 18 -13.11 -5.28 19.43
CA THR A 18 -12.87 -6.72 19.68
C THR A 18 -12.00 -7.36 18.60
N VAL A 19 -11.95 -6.75 17.42
CA VAL A 19 -11.02 -7.05 16.33
C VAL A 19 -10.22 -5.78 16.04
N CYS A 20 -8.91 -5.92 15.84
CA CYS A 20 -8.05 -4.82 15.40
C CYS A 20 -8.34 -4.53 13.92
N LYS A 21 -8.92 -3.36 13.63
CA LYS A 21 -9.17 -2.92 12.26
C LYS A 21 -8.24 -1.78 11.92
N MET A 22 -7.54 -1.90 10.81
CA MET A 22 -6.66 -0.87 10.28
C MET A 22 -7.10 -0.53 8.86
N THR A 23 -7.31 0.75 8.58
CA THR A 23 -7.52 1.28 7.23
C THR A 23 -6.24 1.98 6.80
N GLY A 24 -5.65 1.53 5.69
CA GLY A 24 -4.46 2.13 5.11
C GLY A 24 -4.81 2.90 3.85
N GLU A 25 -4.31 4.13 3.74
CA GLU A 25 -4.44 4.99 2.56
C GLU A 25 -3.05 5.41 2.07
N ALA A 26 -2.88 5.47 0.76
CA ALA A 26 -1.65 5.92 0.13
C ALA A 26 -1.97 7.01 -0.90
N ALA A 27 -1.35 8.17 -0.72
CA ALA A 27 -1.43 9.29 -1.64
C ALA A 27 -0.03 9.67 -2.14
N SER A 28 0.11 10.04 -3.41
CA SER A 28 1.36 10.60 -3.94
C SER A 28 1.16 12.07 -4.29
N GLU A 29 2.13 12.92 -3.97
CA GLU A 29 2.02 14.38 -4.13
C GLU A 29 2.10 14.85 -5.59
N LEU A 30 2.38 13.96 -6.55
CA LEU A 30 2.52 14.33 -7.95
C LEU A 30 1.20 14.20 -8.72
N THR A 31 0.74 15.35 -9.20
CA THR A 31 -0.37 15.52 -10.14
C THR A 31 -0.09 14.78 -11.45
N LYS A 32 -0.85 13.72 -11.71
CA LYS A 32 -0.90 12.94 -12.97
C LYS A 32 0.47 12.42 -13.47
N PRO A 33 0.89 11.22 -13.08
CA PRO A 33 1.83 10.47 -13.90
C PRO A 33 1.15 10.04 -15.20
N PRO A 34 1.78 10.21 -16.38
CA PRO A 34 1.39 9.48 -17.57
C PRO A 34 1.76 8.00 -17.33
N ASP A 35 0.84 7.08 -17.60
CA ASP A 35 1.08 5.63 -17.72
C ASP A 35 1.58 4.80 -16.51
N ASP A 36 1.99 5.37 -15.39
CA ASP A 36 2.41 4.55 -14.24
C ASP A 36 1.19 3.94 -13.54
N LYS A 37 0.95 2.65 -13.82
CA LYS A 37 -0.02 1.75 -13.18
C LYS A 37 -0.04 1.96 -11.66
N ASN A 38 -1.00 2.76 -11.21
CA ASN A 38 -1.49 2.92 -9.85
C ASN A 38 -0.48 2.66 -8.70
N PRO A 39 0.50 3.56 -8.48
CA PRO A 39 1.60 3.37 -7.54
C PRO A 39 1.19 3.32 -6.05
N ASN A 40 -0.05 3.72 -5.74
CA ASN A 40 -0.51 3.89 -4.37
C ASN A 40 -0.85 2.55 -3.70
N TYR A 41 -1.59 1.66 -4.39
CA TYR A 41 -1.92 0.34 -3.84
C TYR A 41 -0.67 -0.51 -3.59
N CYS A 42 0.28 -0.54 -4.54
CA CYS A 42 1.51 -1.31 -4.36
C CYS A 42 2.39 -0.81 -3.23
N SER A 43 2.31 0.49 -2.88
CA SER A 43 3.04 1.00 -1.71
C SER A 43 2.52 0.38 -0.42
N LEU A 44 1.19 0.23 -0.28
CA LEU A 44 0.58 -0.45 0.87
C LEU A 44 0.84 -1.96 0.82
N GLN A 45 0.67 -2.59 -0.34
CA GLN A 45 0.88 -4.03 -0.49
C GLN A 45 2.32 -4.43 -0.15
N ASN A 46 3.32 -3.69 -0.64
CA ASN A 46 4.72 -3.96 -0.33
C ASN A 46 5.03 -3.79 1.16
N LEU A 47 4.37 -2.86 1.87
CA LEU A 47 4.53 -2.69 3.31
C LEU A 47 3.95 -3.90 4.07
N ILE A 48 2.76 -4.36 3.67
CA ILE A 48 2.11 -5.53 4.25
C ILE A 48 2.96 -6.79 4.01
N ASP A 49 3.46 -6.97 2.80
CA ASP A 49 4.30 -8.12 2.44
C ASP A 49 5.65 -8.08 3.14
N GLY A 50 6.29 -6.91 3.21
CA GLY A 50 7.59 -6.73 3.85
C GLY A 50 7.57 -6.76 5.38
N SER A 51 6.39 -6.62 5.99
CA SER A 51 6.20 -6.73 7.45
C SER A 51 5.73 -8.12 7.89
N ASP A 52 5.54 -9.05 6.94
CA ASP A 52 4.92 -10.36 7.17
C ASP A 52 3.52 -10.30 7.80
N LEU A 53 2.86 -9.13 7.78
CA LEU A 53 1.53 -8.98 8.36
C LEU A 53 0.50 -9.85 7.61
N ASN A 54 0.71 -10.09 6.31
CA ASN A 54 -0.10 -11.01 5.51
C ASN A 54 -0.07 -12.46 6.00
N SER A 55 0.94 -12.84 6.77
CA SER A 55 1.18 -14.20 7.26
C SER A 55 0.79 -14.35 8.74
N ALA A 56 0.41 -13.25 9.39
CA ALA A 56 -0.04 -13.26 10.78
C ALA A 56 -1.37 -14.01 10.93
N GLU A 57 -1.51 -14.78 12.01
CA GLU A 57 -2.74 -15.51 12.31
C GLU A 57 -3.93 -14.55 12.44
N GLY A 58 -5.03 -14.86 11.75
CA GLY A 58 -6.25 -14.05 11.76
C GLY A 58 -6.21 -12.82 10.84
N TYR A 59 -5.10 -12.55 10.15
CA TYR A 59 -5.03 -11.49 9.16
C TYR A 59 -6.04 -11.72 8.03
N LYS A 60 -6.78 -10.66 7.68
CA LYS A 60 -7.69 -10.63 6.53
C LYS A 60 -7.59 -9.28 5.85
N GLN A 61 -7.22 -9.30 4.56
CA GLN A 61 -7.24 -8.11 3.73
C GLN A 61 -8.64 -7.92 3.13
N PHE A 62 -9.15 -6.69 3.22
CA PHE A 62 -10.39 -6.28 2.55
C PHE A 62 -10.07 -5.13 1.61
N SER A 63 -9.95 -5.41 0.32
CA SER A 63 -9.77 -4.41 -0.73
C SER A 63 -10.43 -4.87 -2.03
N ASN A 64 -10.73 -3.93 -2.92
CA ASN A 64 -11.26 -4.17 -4.26
C ASN A 64 -11.11 -2.89 -5.11
N LYS A 65 -11.44 -2.97 -6.40
CA LYS A 65 -11.36 -1.81 -7.33
C LYS A 65 -12.16 -0.57 -6.92
N TRP A 66 -13.22 -0.73 -6.12
CA TRP A 66 -14.04 0.38 -5.65
C TRP A 66 -13.41 1.08 -4.44
N ILE A 67 -12.70 0.33 -3.60
CA ILE A 67 -11.97 0.86 -2.43
C ILE A 67 -10.61 1.44 -2.84
N CYS A 68 -9.86 0.69 -3.65
CA CYS A 68 -8.59 1.11 -4.23
C CYS A 68 -8.70 1.09 -5.75
N PRO A 69 -8.99 2.24 -6.40
CA PRO A 69 -8.96 2.35 -7.85
C PRO A 69 -7.61 1.87 -8.36
N GLY A 70 -7.59 0.90 -9.28
CA GLY A 70 -6.36 0.28 -9.80
C GLY A 70 -5.83 -0.92 -9.00
N PHE A 71 -6.62 -1.48 -8.07
CA PHE A 71 -6.34 -2.78 -7.44
C PHE A 71 -6.21 -3.90 -8.47
N ASP A 72 -7.18 -4.04 -9.38
CA ASP A 72 -7.21 -5.14 -10.38
C ASP A 72 -6.11 -5.04 -11.45
N THR A 73 -5.53 -3.86 -11.63
CA THR A 73 -4.54 -3.58 -12.70
C THR A 73 -3.14 -3.31 -12.17
N ALA A 74 -2.97 -3.32 -10.84
CA ALA A 74 -1.68 -3.11 -10.20
C ALA A 74 -0.75 -4.30 -10.44
N ASN A 75 0.50 -3.99 -10.80
CA ASN A 75 1.56 -4.98 -10.81
C ASN A 75 2.63 -4.56 -9.80
N CYS A 76 2.56 -5.14 -8.60
CA CYS A 76 3.43 -4.80 -7.48
C CYS A 76 4.73 -5.63 -7.42
N THR A 77 4.95 -6.53 -8.40
CA THR A 77 6.15 -7.38 -8.46
C THR A 77 7.42 -6.64 -8.90
N LEU A 78 7.34 -5.36 -9.25
CA LEU A 78 8.52 -4.57 -9.53
C LEU A 78 9.27 -4.31 -8.21
N PRO A 79 10.53 -4.79 -8.07
CA PRO A 79 11.30 -4.59 -6.87
C PRO A 79 11.64 -3.10 -6.76
N HIS A 80 10.81 -2.34 -6.07
CA HIS A 80 11.22 -1.07 -5.51
C HIS A 80 12.21 -1.41 -4.40
N ASN A 81 13.51 -1.39 -4.71
CA ASN A 81 14.58 -1.38 -3.72
C ASN A 81 14.31 -0.22 -2.74
N GLY A 82 13.64 -0.53 -1.64
CA GLY A 82 13.12 0.42 -0.67
C GLY A 82 13.29 -0.20 0.71
N ILE A 83 14.15 0.42 1.51
CA ILE A 83 14.37 0.12 2.91
C ILE A 83 13.02 0.22 3.63
N ILE A 84 12.60 -0.86 4.30
CA ILE A 84 11.47 -0.87 5.21
C ILE A 84 11.98 -0.34 6.56
N PHE A 85 11.43 0.79 7.02
CA PHE A 85 11.48 1.14 8.43
C PHE A 85 10.22 0.55 9.05
N VAL A 86 10.38 -0.49 9.87
CA VAL A 86 9.34 -0.96 10.80
C VAL A 86 9.52 -0.19 12.10
#